data_AF-A0A227H976-F1
#
_entry.id   AF-A0A227H976-F1
#
_cell.length_a   1.000
_cell.length_b   1.000
_cell.length_c   1.000
_cell.angle_alpha   90.00
_cell.angle_beta   90.00
_cell.angle_gamma   90.00
#
_symmetry.space_group_name_H-M   'P 1'
#
loop_
_entity.id
_entity.type
_entity.pdbx_description
1 polymer ?
#
loop_
_entity_poly.entity_id
_entity_poly.type
_entity_poly.pdbx_seq_one_letter_code
_entity_poly.pdbx_strand_id
1 'polypeptide(L)' 'QRLEQERLKLSRERQLAQAIEEMKQVRKARVLLALPKHSVFVRHNQEASASVFLTLSTGANLKQQEVDSIVDMV' A
#
# COMPACT_ATOMS: atom_id res chain seq x y z
N GLN A 1 3.10 -23.25 -0.74
CA GLN A 1 2.39 -22.24 -1.55
C GLN A 1 1.99 -21.01 -0.74
N ARG A 2 1.34 -21.14 0.43
CA ARG A 2 0.96 -19.98 1.28
C ARG A 2 2.14 -19.06 1.69
N LEU A 3 3.29 -19.64 2.05
CA LEU A 3 4.50 -18.86 2.39
C LEU A 3 4.98 -17.97 1.23
N GLU A 4 4.87 -18.46 -0.01
CA GLU A 4 5.29 -17.69 -1.19
C GLU A 4 4.33 -16.52 -1.45
N GLN A 5 3.03 -16.72 -1.28
CA GLN A 5 2.04 -15.64 -1.41
C GLN A 5 2.25 -14.54 -0.37
N GLU A 6 2.52 -14.89 0.89
CA GLU A 6 2.84 -13.91 1.94
C GLU A 6 4.16 -13.18 1.64
N ARG A 7 5.17 -13.89 1.10
CA ARG A 7 6.44 -13.29 0.68
C ARG A 7 6.24 -12.29 -0.45
N LEU A 8 5.44 -12.64 -1.47
CA LEU A 8 5.12 -11.75 -2.58
C LEU A 8 4.33 -10.53 -2.11
N LYS A 9 3.35 -10.73 -1.22
CA LYS A 9 2.60 -9.63 -0.60
C LYS A 9 3.54 -8.66 0.13
N LEU A 10 4.38 -9.18 1.02
CA LEU A 10 5.34 -8.37 1.77
C LEU A 10 6.32 -7.63 0.84
N SER A 11 6.74 -8.27 -0.26
CA SER A 11 7.58 -7.62 -1.27
C SER A 11 6.87 -6.44 -1.92
N ARG A 12 5.59 -6.60 -2.29
CA ARG A 12 4.78 -5.52 -2.88
C ARG A 12 4.55 -4.38 -1.90
N GLU A 13 4.19 -4.68 -0.65
CA GLU A 13 4.04 -3.68 0.41
C GLU A 13 5.31 -2.84 0.60
N ARG A 14 6.49 -3.48 0.56
CA ARG A 14 7.78 -2.79 0.65
C ARG A 14 8.10 -1.95 -0.57
N GLN A 15 7.84 -2.46 -1.77
CA GLN A 15 8.06 -1.72 -3.02
C GLN A 15 7.17 -0.47 -3.09
N LEU A 16 5.89 -0.60 -2.76
CA LEU A 16 4.96 0.54 -2.70
C LEU A 16 5.40 1.55 -1.63
N ALA A 17 5.79 1.09 -0.44
CA ALA A 17 6.31 1.98 0.59
C ALA A 17 7.55 2.76 0.12
N GLN A 18 8.50 2.08 -0.55
CA GLN A 18 9.70 2.72 -1.09
C GLN A 18 9.36 3.74 -2.17
N ALA A 19 8.45 3.43 -3.10
CA ALA A 19 8.03 4.36 -4.13
C ALA A 19 7.36 5.62 -3.55
N ILE A 20 6.49 5.45 -2.54
CA ILE A 20 5.84 6.59 -1.86
C ILE A 20 6.87 7.43 -1.08
N GLU A 21 7.92 6.81 -0.52
CA GLU A 21 9.02 7.51 0.16
C GLU A 21 9.90 8.36 -0.78
N GLU A 22 9.80 8.19 -2.10
CA GLU A 22 10.49 9.08 -3.07
C GLU A 22 9.86 10.48 -3.13
N MET A 23 8.64 10.65 -2.62
CA MET A 23 7.98 11.94 -2.52
C MET A 23 8.65 12.79 -1.44
N LYS A 24 9.09 14.01 -1.78
CA LYS A 24 9.83 14.93 -0.88
C LYS A 24 9.13 15.19 0.47
N GLN A 25 7.81 15.14 0.49
CA GLN A 25 6.95 15.41 1.63
C GLN A 25 6.91 14.23 2.61
N VAL A 26 7.24 13.03 2.14
CA VAL A 26 7.12 11.78 2.89
C VAL A 26 8.50 11.40 3.44
N ARG A 27 8.59 11.28 4.77
CA ARG A 27 9.80 10.78 5.45
C ARG A 27 9.80 9.26 5.59
N LYS A 28 8.61 8.66 5.74
CA LYS A 28 8.43 7.22 5.90
C LYS A 28 7.04 6.80 5.45
N ALA A 29 6.94 5.66 4.80
CA ALA A 29 5.67 5.03 4.42
C ALA A 29 5.56 3.61 4.97
N ARG A 30 4.33 3.19 5.24
CA ARG A 30 3.97 1.79 5.48
C ARG A 30 2.71 1.48 4.70
N VAL A 31 2.75 0.41 3.92
CA VAL A 31 1.62 -0.05 3.12
C VAL A 31 1.18 -1.42 3.64
N LEU A 32 -0.12 -1.58 3.85
CA LEU A 32 -0.75 -2.84 4.20
C LEU A 32 -1.71 -3.23 3.08
N LEU A 33 -1.40 -4.32 2.38
CA LEU A 33 -2.24 -4.84 1.31
C LEU A 33 -3.23 -5.87 1.88
N ALA A 34 -4.52 -5.59 1.74
CA ALA A 34 -5.59 -6.54 1.98
C ALA A 34 -5.92 -7.26 0.68
N LEU A 35 -5.20 -8.36 0.41
CA LEU A 35 -5.45 -9.20 -0.76
C LEU A 35 -6.54 -10.24 -0.44
N PRO A 36 -7.53 -10.46 -1.35
CA PRO A 36 -8.54 -11.48 -1.13
C PRO A 36 -7.93 -12.87 -1.10
N LYS A 37 -8.49 -13.72 -0.22
CA LYS A 37 -8.17 -15.14 -0.21
C LYS A 37 -9.00 -15.84 -1.28
N HIS A 38 -8.35 -16.39 -2.29
CA HIS A 38 -9.01 -17.23 -3.28
C HIS A 38 -9.59 -18.47 -2.57
N SER A 39 -10.91 -18.56 -2.50
CA SER A 39 -11.63 -19.70 -1.94
C SER A 39 -12.72 -20.13 -2.90
N VAL A 40 -12.74 -21.42 -3.25
CA VAL A 40 -13.79 -22.03 -4.08
C VAL A 40 -15.16 -22.06 -3.38
N PHE A 41 -15.24 -21.66 -2.11
CA PHE A 41 -16.44 -21.70 -1.29
C PHE A 41 -17.08 -20.31 -1.03
N VAL A 42 -16.47 -19.21 -1.49
CA VAL A 42 -16.96 -17.86 -1.19
C VAL A 42 -17.50 -17.19 -2.46
N ARG A 43 -18.80 -16.84 -2.47
CA ARG A 43 -19.47 -16.14 -3.59
C ARG A 43 -19.20 -14.63 -3.61
N HIS A 44 -18.76 -14.04 -2.50
CA HIS A 44 -18.37 -12.63 -2.39
C HIS A 44 -16.84 -12.53 -2.29
N ASN A 45 -16.19 -12.28 -3.42
CA ASN A 45 -14.76 -11.97 -3.42
C ASN A 45 -14.59 -10.59 -2.76
N GLN A 46 -13.82 -10.49 -1.68
CA GLN A 46 -13.45 -9.17 -1.16
C GLN A 46 -12.60 -8.46 -2.22
N GLU A 47 -12.89 -7.20 -2.50
CA GLU A 47 -12.02 -6.41 -3.34
C GLU A 47 -10.67 -6.21 -2.65
N ALA A 48 -9.60 -6.21 -3.44
CA ALA A 48 -8.30 -5.86 -2.91
C ALA A 48 -8.33 -4.41 -2.42
N SER A 49 -7.72 -4.14 -1.27
CA SER A 49 -7.59 -2.78 -0.75
C SER A 49 -6.23 -2.57 -0.11
N ALA A 50 -5.87 -1.30 0.09
CA ALA A 50 -4.62 -0.91 0.72
C ALA A 50 -4.88 0.09 1.85
N SER A 51 -4.09 0.01 2.91
CA SER A 51 -4.00 1.06 3.92
C SER A 51 -2.59 1.63 3.91
N VAL A 52 -2.48 2.95 3.79
CA VAL A 52 -1.21 3.66 3.70
C VAL A 52 -1.06 4.56 4.93
N PHE A 53 0.05 4.39 5.65
CA PHE A 53 0.43 5.23 6.77
C PHE A 53 1.68 6.02 6.42
N LEU A 54 1.61 7.33 6.60
CA LEU A 54 2.67 8.26 6.22
C LEU A 54 3.20 8.99 7.46
N THR A 55 4.52 9.07 7.55
CA THR A 55 5.19 10.07 8.38
C THR A 55 5.68 11.16 7.47
N LEU A 56 5.15 12.37 7.61
CA LEU A 56 5.56 13.50 6.78
C LEU A 56 6.85 14.14 7.32
N SER A 57 7.58 14.79 6.41
CA SER A 57 8.70 15.66 6.75
C SER A 57 8.21 16.84 7.61
N THR A 58 9.07 17.35 8.48
CA THR A 58 8.71 18.45 9.39
C THR A 58 8.20 19.67 8.62
N GLY A 59 7.00 20.15 8.95
CA GLY A 59 6.35 21.28 8.28
C GLY A 59 5.80 20.97 6.88
N ALA A 60 5.92 19.74 6.40
CA ALA A 60 5.29 19.32 5.15
C ALA A 60 3.81 19.03 5.35
N ASN A 61 3.03 19.28 4.30
CA ASN A 61 1.64 18.86 4.16
C ASN A 61 1.50 18.20 2.80
N LEU A 62 0.54 17.27 2.68
CA LEU A 62 0.18 16.70 1.38
C LEU A 62 -0.88 17.57 0.72
N LYS A 63 -0.64 17.93 -0.54
CA LYS A 63 -1.66 18.50 -1.41
C LYS A 63 -2.59 17.39 -1.89
N GLN A 64 -3.82 17.73 -2.28
CA GLN A 64 -4.77 16.76 -2.81
C GLN A 64 -4.18 15.93 -3.96
N GLN A 65 -3.47 16.58 -4.89
CA GLN A 65 -2.80 15.88 -6.00
C GLN A 65 -1.76 14.84 -5.55
N GLU A 66 -1.05 15.10 -4.44
CA GLU A 66 -0.08 14.14 -3.87
C GLU A 66 -0.82 12.97 -3.22
N VAL A 67 -1.97 13.22 -2.58
CA VAL A 67 -2.85 12.17 -2.05
C VAL A 67 -3.41 11.30 -3.18
N ASP A 68 -3.92 11.92 -4.24
CA ASP A 68 -4.48 11.23 -5.41
C ASP A 68 -3.41 10.35 -6.07
N SER A 69 -2.19 10.87 -6.22
CA SER A 69 -1.04 10.09 -6.74
C SER A 69 -0.74 8.86 -5.87
N ILE A 70 -0.87 8.97 -4.54
CA ILE A 70 -0.68 7.83 -3.63
C ILE A 70 -1.79 6.79 -3.78
N VAL A 71 -3.03 7.23 -4.01
CA VAL A 71 -4.17 6.34 -4.27
C VAL A 71 -3.99 5.59 -5.59
N ASP A 72 -3.54 6.27 -6.65
CA ASP A 72 -3.32 5.66 -7.96
C ASP A 72 -2.18 4.62 -7.97
N MET A 73 -1.25 4.70 -7.01
CA MET A 73 -0.13 3.76 -6.90
C MET A 73 -0.51 2.39 -6.28
N VAL A 74 -1.60 2.29 -5.51
CA VAL A 74 -1.88 1.13 -4.64
C VAL A 74 -3.01 0.21 -5.10
#